data_AF-A0A972UHM9-F1
#
_entry.id   AF-A0A972UHM9-F1
#
_cell.length_a   1.000
_cell.length_b   1.000
_cell.length_c   1.000
_cell.angle_alpha   90.00
_cell.angle_beta   90.00
_cell.angle_gamma   90.00
#
_symmetry.space_group_name_H-M   'P 1'
#
loop_
_entity.id
_entity.type
_entity.pdbx_description
1 polymer ?
#
loop_
_entity_poly.entity_id
_entity_poly.type
_entity_poly.pdbx_seq_one_letter_code
_entity_poly.pdbx_strand_id
1 'polypeptide(L)' 'IADIAVATNAGQIKTGSLSRSDRLAKYNQLIRIEDELGGAAKYAGRDALG' A
#
# COMPACT_ATOMS: atom_id res chain seq x y z
N ILE A 1 6.31 -4.12 -5.22
CA ILE A 1 6.28 -2.66 -5.06
C ILE A 1 5.48 -2.20 -3.84
N ALA A 2 4.52 -2.98 -3.33
CA ALA A 2 3.84 -2.66 -2.07
C ALA A 2 4.84 -2.48 -0.92
N ASP A 3 5.73 -3.44 -0.72
CA ASP A 3 6.75 -3.43 0.33
C ASP A 3 7.72 -2.25 0.20
N ILE A 4 8.15 -1.96 -1.04
CA ILE A 4 9.02 -0.81 -1.34
C ILE A 4 8.31 0.51 -1.02
N ALA A 5 7.04 0.65 -1.39
CA ALA A 5 6.28 1.88 -1.14
C ALA A 5 6.07 2.14 0.36
N VAL A 6 5.90 1.09 1.17
CA VAL A 6 5.81 1.20 2.63
C VAL A 6 7.19 1.50 3.22
N ALA A 7 8.24 0.78 2.79
CA ALA A 7 9.60 0.96 3.28
C ALA A 7 10.15 2.38 3.04
N THR A 8 9.76 3.02 1.93
CA THR A 8 10.18 4.40 1.61
C THR A 8 9.20 5.46 2.12
N ASN A 9 8.12 5.07 2.81
CA ASN A 9 7.02 5.96 3.20
C ASN A 9 6.53 6.82 2.01
N ALA A 10 6.38 6.20 0.83
CA ALA A 10 6.06 6.91 -0.42
C ALA A 10 4.70 7.63 -0.39
N GLY A 11 3.78 7.23 0.50
CA GLY A 11 2.45 7.82 0.66
C GLY A 11 1.46 7.48 -0.47
N GLN A 12 1.95 7.20 -1.68
CA GLN A 12 1.15 6.79 -2.82
C GLN A 12 1.77 5.60 -3.55
N ILE A 13 0.92 4.78 -4.15
CA ILE A 13 1.33 3.69 -5.03
C ILE A 13 0.36 3.57 -6.19
N LYS A 14 0.88 3.48 -7.41
CA LYS A 14 0.07 3.26 -8.61
C LYS A 14 0.31 1.86 -9.14
N THR A 15 -0.65 0.96 -8.93
CA THR A 15 -0.54 -0.46 -9.33
C THR A 15 -1.64 -0.93 -10.31
N GLY A 16 -2.37 0.02 -10.92
CA GLY A 16 -3.40 -0.26 -11.94
C GLY A 16 -4.78 -0.62 -11.37
N SER A 17 -5.71 -1.01 -12.27
CA SER A 17 -7.12 -1.31 -11.95
C SER A 17 -7.30 -2.56 -11.07
N LEU A 18 -8.44 -2.65 -10.39
CA LEU A 18 -8.84 -3.73 -9.49
C LEU A 18 -9.31 -5.02 -10.19
N SER A 19 -8.97 -5.24 -11.46
CA SER A 19 -9.58 -6.30 -12.29
C SER A 19 -8.64 -7.45 -12.66
N ARG A 20 -7.31 -7.32 -12.47
CA ARG A 20 -6.36 -8.38 -12.84
C ARG A 20 -5.58 -8.90 -11.63
N SER A 21 -5.36 -10.22 -11.58
CA SER A 21 -4.75 -10.92 -10.44
C SER A 21 -3.35 -10.42 -10.08
N ASP A 22 -2.54 -10.03 -11.06
CA ASP A 22 -1.20 -9.46 -10.86
C ASP A 22 -1.23 -8.15 -10.05
N ARG A 23 -2.31 -7.37 -10.21
CA ARG A 23 -2.53 -6.10 -9.52
C ARG A 23 -3.17 -6.32 -8.16
N LEU A 24 -4.15 -7.23 -8.08
CA LEU A 24 -4.75 -7.67 -6.82
C LEU A 24 -3.68 -8.19 -5.85
N ALA A 25 -2.66 -8.89 -6.33
CA ALA A 25 -1.55 -9.34 -5.50
C ALA A 25 -0.84 -8.18 -4.77
N LYS A 26 -0.77 -6.98 -5.38
CA LYS A 26 -0.17 -5.79 -4.72
C LYS A 26 -1.08 -5.21 -3.66
N TYR A 27 -2.38 -5.14 -3.91
CA TYR A 27 -3.36 -4.70 -2.89
C TYR A 27 -3.43 -5.68 -1.72
N ASN A 28 -3.46 -6.98 -1.99
CA ASN A 28 -3.43 -8.03 -0.95
C ASN A 28 -2.15 -7.95 -0.13
N GLN A 29 -1.02 -7.60 -0.75
CA GLN A 29 0.23 -7.40 -0.02
C GLN A 29 0.16 -6.18 0.91
N LEU A 30 -0.46 -5.08 0.49
CA LEU A 30 -0.67 -3.93 1.37
C LEU A 30 -1.54 -4.28 2.59
N ILE A 31 -2.59 -5.10 2.39
CA ILE A 31 -3.44 -5.57 3.49
C ILE A 31 -2.63 -6.42 4.48
N ARG A 32 -1.77 -7.32 4.00
CA ARG A 32 -0.89 -8.12 4.89
C ARG A 32 0.09 -7.24 5.66
N ILE A 33 0.71 -6.27 4.99
CA ILE A 33 1.64 -5.33 5.65
C ILE A 33 0.92 -4.49 6.70
N GLU A 34 -0.32 -4.04 6.43
CA GLU A 34 -1.14 -3.33 7.41
C GLU A 34 -1.43 -4.19 8.65
N ASP A 35 -1.81 -5.46 8.45
CA ASP A 35 -2.05 -6.41 9.53
C ASP A 35 -0.79 -6.70 10.35
N GLU A 36 0.36 -6.88 9.68
CA GLU A 36 1.67 -7.08 10.32
C GLU A 36 2.13 -5.87 11.15
N LEU A 37 1.84 -4.65 10.68
CA LEU A 37 2.19 -3.42 11.40
C LEU A 37 1.26 -3.14 12.59
N GLY A 38 0.04 -3.65 12.57
CA GLY A 38 -0.96 -3.46 13.62
C GLY A 38 -1.12 -1.98 14.00
N GLY A 39 -0.95 -1.66 15.29
CA GLY A 39 -1.10 -0.29 15.80
C GLY A 39 -0.08 0.73 15.27
N ALA A 40 1.00 0.28 14.61
CA ALA A 40 1.97 1.16 13.96
C ALA A 40 1.56 1.56 12.53
N ALA A 41 0.57 0.88 11.92
CA ALA A 41 0.11 1.18 10.58
C ALA A 41 -0.51 2.58 10.51
N LYS A 42 -0.14 3.35 9.48
CA LYS A 42 -0.68 4.70 9.23
C LYS A 42 -1.08 4.85 7.77
N TYR A 43 -2.35 5.19 7.55
CA TYR A 43 -2.85 5.55 6.24
C TYR A 43 -2.45 6.99 5.89
N ALA A 44 -1.76 7.18 4.77
CA ALA A 44 -1.24 8.48 4.36
C ALA A 44 -2.34 9.50 4.00
N GLY A 45 -3.51 9.04 3.56
CA GLY A 45 -4.69 9.89 3.36
C GLY A 45 -4.43 11.14 2.51
N ARG A 46 -4.89 12.30 3.00
CA ARG A 46 -4.72 13.59 2.32
C ARG A 46 -3.30 14.12 2.38
N ASP A 47 -2.50 13.72 3.37
CA ASP A 47 -1.11 14.16 3.50
C ASP A 47 -0.25 13.64 2.35
N ALA A 48 -0.71 12.60 1.66
CA ALA A 48 -0.09 12.11 0.43
C ALA A 48 -0.27 13.04 -0.78
N LEU A 49 -1.21 13.99 -0.73
CA LEU A 49 -1.53 14.95 -1.79
C LEU A 49 -0.92 16.31 -1.41
N GLY A 50 0.40 16.42 -1.47
CA GLY A 50 1.10 17.71 -1.33
C GLY A 50 0.64 18.74 -2.36
#